data_AF-A0A350D2B8-F1
#
_entry.id   AF-A0A350D2B8-F1
#
_cell.length_a   1.000
_cell.length_b   1.000
_cell.length_c   1.000
_cell.angle_alpha   90.00
_cell.angle_beta   90.00
_cell.angle_gamma   90.00
#
_symmetry.space_group_name_H-M   'P 1'
#
loop_
_entity.id
_entity.type
_entity.pdbx_description
1 polymer ?
#
loop_
_entity_poly.entity_id
_entity_poly.type
_entity_poly.pdbx_seq_one_letter_code
_entity_poly.pdbx_strand_id
1 'polypeptide(L)'
;MEQVLRAFFEITLRYTDLKWAKSRDDLISRTIKALRALKEGKGLQELKATKELSFEIEDSLEFLESFVKRHPEDVEKLINLLSMFIKSPTPCKIKLINFAEALLEDRTVPKGREL
;
A
#
# COMPACT_ATOMS: atom_id res chain seq x y z
N MET A 1 9.30 -9.51 -0.05
CA MET A 1 8.36 -9.38 -1.20
C MET A 1 6.92 -9.67 -0.81
N GLU A 2 6.62 -10.70 -0.02
CA GLU A 2 5.25 -10.97 0.41
C GLU A 2 4.65 -9.80 1.20
N GLN A 3 5.39 -9.28 2.19
CA GLN A 3 5.05 -8.11 2.99
C GLN A 3 4.80 -6.86 2.12
N VAL A 4 5.60 -6.67 1.07
CA VAL A 4 5.43 -5.56 0.12
C VAL A 4 4.13 -5.72 -0.67
N LEU A 5 3.86 -6.92 -1.17
CA LEU A 5 2.63 -7.21 -1.92
C LEU A 5 1.40 -7.09 -1.03
N ARG A 6 1.47 -7.56 0.21
CA ARG A 6 0.38 -7.44 1.20
C ARG A 6 0.10 -5.97 1.52
N ALA A 7 1.13 -5.17 1.81
CA ALA A 7 0.94 -3.74 2.07
C ALA A 7 0.43 -2.99 0.84
N PHE A 8 0.94 -3.31 -0.35
CA PHE A 8 0.44 -2.77 -1.61
C PHE A 8 -1.05 -3.08 -1.81
N PHE A 9 -1.44 -4.35 -1.63
CA PHE A 9 -2.82 -4.80 -1.77
C PHE A 9 -3.74 -4.11 -0.77
N GLU A 10 -3.39 -4.09 0.52
CA GLU A 10 -4.18 -3.47 1.57
C GLU A 10 -4.39 -1.96 1.34
N ILE A 11 -3.34 -1.23 0.93
CA ILE A 11 -3.42 0.21 0.63
C ILE A 11 -4.28 0.46 -0.61
N THR A 12 -4.03 -0.25 -1.70
CA THR A 12 -4.74 -0.03 -2.96
C THR A 12 -6.20 -0.42 -2.86
N LEU A 13 -6.53 -1.51 -2.17
CA LEU A 13 -7.90 -1.93 -1.91
C LEU A 13 -8.67 -0.93 -1.05
N ARG A 14 -8.02 -0.36 -0.02
CA ARG A 14 -8.63 0.67 0.85
C ARG A 14 -9.07 1.91 0.07
N TYR A 15 -8.32 2.30 -0.94
CA TYR A 15 -8.54 3.55 -1.68
C TYR A 15 -9.11 3.34 -3.10
N THR A 16 -9.48 2.11 -3.45
CA THR A 16 -10.08 1.79 -4.75
C THR A 16 -11.44 1.14 -4.59
N ASP A 17 -12.46 1.77 -5.15
CA ASP A 17 -13.76 1.15 -5.33
C ASP A 17 -13.73 0.25 -6.58
N LEU A 18 -13.68 -1.06 -6.35
CA LEU A 18 -13.63 -2.06 -7.42
C LEU A 18 -14.94 -2.15 -8.22
N LYS A 19 -16.09 -1.83 -7.61
CA LYS A 19 -17.40 -1.88 -8.28
C LYS A 19 -17.53 -0.80 -9.34
N TRP A 20 -17.05 0.41 -9.03
CA TRP A 20 -17.12 1.56 -9.93
C TRP A 20 -15.80 1.86 -10.65
N ALA A 21 -14.77 1.05 -10.42
CA ALA A 21 -13.42 1.25 -10.94
C ALA A 21 -12.88 2.67 -10.68
N LYS A 22 -13.10 3.18 -9.45
CA LYS A 22 -12.66 4.52 -9.04
C LYS A 22 -11.58 4.41 -7.98
N SER A 23 -10.43 5.02 -8.23
CA SER A 23 -9.31 5.08 -7.28
C SER A 23 -9.14 6.50 -6.76
N ARG A 24 -8.97 6.65 -5.44
CA ARG A 24 -8.55 7.88 -4.78
C ARG A 24 -7.02 7.99 -4.83
N ASP A 25 -6.50 8.24 -6.03
CA ASP A 25 -5.06 8.35 -6.27
C ASP A 25 -4.39 9.45 -5.43
N ASP A 26 -5.16 10.48 -5.05
CA ASP A 26 -4.73 11.55 -4.14
C ASP A 26 -4.37 11.00 -2.75
N LEU A 27 -5.17 10.07 -2.21
CA LEU A 27 -4.92 9.44 -0.91
C LEU A 27 -3.75 8.43 -0.98
N ILE A 28 -3.62 7.71 -2.11
CA ILE A 28 -2.46 6.83 -2.34
C ILE A 28 -1.17 7.66 -2.47
N SER A 29 -1.22 8.80 -3.17
CA SER A 29 -0.09 9.74 -3.25
C SER A 29 0.28 10.30 -1.87
N ARG A 30 -0.71 10.63 -1.03
CA ARG A 30 -0.48 11.03 0.37
C ARG A 30 0.16 9.90 1.19
N THR A 31 -0.29 8.67 0.99
CA THR A 31 0.30 7.46 1.61
C THR A 31 1.79 7.30 1.23
N ILE A 32 2.14 7.52 -0.04
CA ILE A 32 3.55 7.52 -0.49
C ILE A 32 4.36 8.60 0.24
N LYS A 33 3.83 9.81 0.39
CA LYS A 33 4.51 10.89 1.11
C LYS A 33 4.71 10.55 2.60
N ALA A 34 3.69 9.98 3.24
CA ALA A 34 3.77 9.52 4.62
C ALA A 34 4.85 8.43 4.79
N LEU A 35 4.90 7.43 3.90
CA LEU A 35 5.95 6.40 3.91
C LEU A 35 7.37 6.99 3.79
N ARG A 36 7.56 8.01 2.93
CA ARG A 36 8.86 8.71 2.81
C ARG A 36 9.22 9.44 4.10
N ALA A 37 8.29 10.21 4.64
CA ALA A 37 8.46 10.92 5.91
C ALA A 37 8.84 9.98 7.06
N LEU A 38 8.13 8.85 7.19
CA LEU A 38 8.42 7.84 8.21
C LEU A 38 9.79 7.19 8.00
N LYS A 39 10.17 6.90 6.75
CA LYS A 39 11.50 6.36 6.40
C LYS A 39 12.62 7.34 6.75
N GLU A 40 12.37 8.64 6.64
CA GLU A 40 13.29 9.72 7.03
C GLU A 40 13.34 9.94 8.56
N GLY A 41 12.59 9.17 9.35
CA GLY A 41 12.64 9.19 10.81
C GLY A 41 11.60 10.09 11.47
N LYS A 42 10.65 10.67 10.71
CA LYS A 42 9.54 11.42 11.30
C LYS A 42 8.63 10.49 12.10
N GLY A 43 8.18 10.94 13.26
CA GLY A 43 7.29 10.16 14.14
C GLY A 43 5.82 10.31 13.79
N LEU A 44 4.98 9.36 14.22
CA LEU A 44 3.52 9.37 14.00
C LEU A 44 2.84 10.69 14.40
N GLN A 45 3.23 11.29 15.52
CA GLN A 45 2.64 12.54 16.01
C GLN A 45 2.95 13.74 15.09
N GLU A 46 4.16 13.78 14.54
CA GLU A 46 4.56 14.81 13.57
C GLU A 46 3.77 14.67 12.26
N LEU A 47 3.57 13.43 11.80
CA LEU A 47 2.73 13.16 10.64
C LEU A 47 1.28 13.58 10.88
N LYS A 48 0.68 13.17 12.02
CA LYS A 48 -0.71 13.52 12.39
C LYS A 48 -0.90 15.04 12.45
N ALA A 49 0.10 15.79 12.94
CA ALA A 49 0.07 17.25 12.95
C ALA A 49 0.18 17.90 11.56
N THR A 50 0.74 17.19 10.57
CA THR A 50 0.93 17.70 9.21
C THR A 50 -0.23 17.31 8.31
N LYS A 51 -1.25 18.16 8.17
CA LYS A 51 -2.46 17.89 7.36
C LYS A 51 -2.16 17.40 5.94
N GLU A 52 -1.13 17.92 5.29
CA GLU A 52 -0.75 17.51 3.94
C GLU A 52 -0.38 16.02 3.84
N LEU A 53 0.10 15.45 4.95
CA LEU A 53 0.52 14.06 5.09
C LEU A 53 -0.53 13.18 5.78
N SER A 54 -1.41 13.73 6.61
CA SER A 54 -2.34 12.93 7.43
C SER A 54 -3.79 12.93 6.96
N PHE A 55 -4.27 14.00 6.33
CA PHE A 55 -5.70 14.18 6.05
C PHE A 55 -6.30 12.98 5.30
N GLU A 56 -7.44 12.46 5.74
CA GLU A 56 -8.14 11.29 5.18
C GLU A 56 -7.34 9.96 5.16
N ILE A 57 -6.13 9.92 5.74
CA ILE A 57 -5.33 8.68 5.85
C ILE A 57 -4.90 8.39 7.30
N GLU A 58 -5.47 9.09 8.28
CA GLU A 58 -5.09 9.03 9.69
C GLU A 58 -5.12 7.61 10.24
N ASP A 59 -6.17 6.85 9.89
CA ASP A 59 -6.37 5.45 10.31
C ASP A 59 -5.32 4.49 9.73
N SER A 60 -4.60 4.91 8.69
CA SER A 60 -3.55 4.10 8.07
C SER A 60 -2.16 4.41 8.61
N LEU A 61 -1.96 5.55 9.29
CA LEU A 61 -0.63 6.01 9.69
C LEU A 61 0.09 5.03 10.63
N GLU A 62 -0.64 4.40 11.55
CA GLU A 62 -0.08 3.40 12.48
C GLU A 62 0.39 2.14 11.76
N PHE A 63 -0.39 1.70 10.76
CA PHE A 63 0.02 0.61 9.87
C PHE A 63 1.28 0.98 9.08
N LEU A 64 1.34 2.17 8.49
CA LEU A 64 2.50 2.63 7.71
C LEU A 64 3.75 2.73 8.58
N GLU A 65 3.65 3.29 9.79
CA GLU A 65 4.78 3.38 10.72
C GLU A 65 5.28 1.98 11.12
N SER A 66 4.36 1.07 11.45
CA SER A 66 4.69 -0.32 11.77
C SER A 66 5.40 -1.02 10.61
N PHE A 67 4.94 -0.82 9.37
CA PHE A 67 5.58 -1.37 8.18
C PHE A 67 7.00 -0.84 8.00
N VAL A 68 7.21 0.47 8.10
CA VAL A 68 8.54 1.10 7.95
C VAL A 68 9.51 0.61 9.02
N LYS A 69 9.05 0.46 10.27
CA LYS A 69 9.89 -0.03 11.39
C LYS A 69 10.27 -1.50 11.23
N ARG A 70 9.36 -2.34 10.73
CA ARG A 70 9.58 -3.80 10.60
C ARG A 70 10.31 -4.21 9.33
N HIS A 71 10.12 -3.45 8.25
CA HIS A 71 10.63 -3.78 6.92
C HIS A 71 11.23 -2.55 6.20
N PRO A 72 12.23 -1.87 6.81
CA PRO A 72 12.80 -0.63 6.27
C PRO A 72 13.38 -0.78 4.86
N GLU A 73 13.96 -1.94 4.54
CA GLU A 73 14.55 -2.29 3.24
C GLU A 73 13.53 -2.42 2.10
N ASP A 74 12.26 -2.62 2.46
CA ASP A 74 11.18 -2.90 1.53
C ASP A 74 10.29 -1.67 1.24
N VAL A 75 10.45 -0.59 2.01
CA VAL A 75 9.70 0.66 1.86
C VAL A 75 9.82 1.25 0.45
N GLU A 76 11.03 1.24 -0.12
CA GLU A 76 11.24 1.80 -1.47
C GLU A 76 10.53 0.97 -2.55
N LYS A 77 10.48 -0.36 -2.38
CA LYS A 77 9.76 -1.25 -3.30
C LYS A 77 8.26 -1.00 -3.23
N LEU A 78 7.72 -0.83 -2.02
CA LEU A 78 6.31 -0.47 -1.83
C LEU A 78 5.98 0.88 -2.48
N ILE A 79 6.79 1.92 -2.22
CA ILE A 79 6.63 3.24 -2.83
C ILE A 79 6.63 3.14 -4.36
N ASN A 80 7.54 2.35 -4.95
CA ASN A 80 7.62 2.17 -6.39
C ASN A 80 6.36 1.50 -6.97
N LEU A 81 5.85 0.45 -6.32
CA LEU A 81 4.61 -0.21 -6.73
C LEU A 81 3.39 0.73 -6.65
N LEU A 82 3.24 1.47 -5.55
CA LEU A 82 2.17 2.45 -5.40
C LEU A 82 2.29 3.58 -6.43
N SER A 83 3.52 4.03 -6.72
CA SER A 83 3.80 5.04 -7.75
C SER A 83 3.46 4.56 -9.16
N MET A 84 3.72 3.28 -9.46
CA MET A 84 3.30 2.66 -10.71
C MET A 84 1.78 2.54 -10.79
N PHE A 85 1.14 2.14 -9.70
CA PHE A 85 -0.31 1.98 -9.62
C PHE A 85 -1.03 3.29 -9.93
N ILE A 86 -0.69 4.41 -9.28
CA ILE A 86 -1.38 5.70 -9.53
C ILE A 86 -1.24 6.18 -10.98
N LYS A 87 -0.12 5.87 -11.64
CA LYS A 87 0.15 6.21 -13.05
C LYS A 87 -0.52 5.27 -14.04
N SER A 88 -1.04 4.13 -13.58
CA SER A 88 -1.65 3.13 -14.44
C SER A 88 -3.07 3.54 -14.85
N PRO A 89 -3.53 3.20 -16.06
CA PRO A 89 -4.93 3.34 -16.44
C PRO A 89 -5.86 2.54 -15.51
N THR A 90 -7.10 3.00 -15.35
CA THR A 90 -8.09 2.35 -14.48
C THR A 90 -8.24 0.84 -14.71
N PRO A 91 -8.37 0.32 -15.95
CA PRO A 91 -8.47 -1.13 -16.15
C PRO A 91 -7.23 -1.90 -15.67
N CYS A 92 -6.04 -1.27 -15.75
CA CYS A 92 -4.80 -1.86 -15.29
C CYS A 92 -4.70 -1.86 -13.76
N LYS A 93 -5.20 -0.82 -13.07
CA LYS A 93 -5.24 -0.76 -11.61
C LYS A 93 -6.01 -1.93 -11.01
N ILE A 94 -7.21 -2.21 -11.53
CA ILE A 94 -8.03 -3.35 -11.06
C ILE A 94 -7.30 -4.67 -11.28
N LYS A 95 -6.66 -4.86 -12.44
CA LYS A 95 -5.84 -6.04 -12.71
C LYS A 95 -4.66 -6.18 -11.74
N LEU A 96 -3.99 -5.08 -11.38
CA LEU A 96 -2.88 -5.09 -10.44
C LEU A 96 -3.33 -5.48 -9.02
N ILE A 97 -4.52 -5.02 -8.59
CA ILE A 97 -5.10 -5.42 -7.29
C ILE A 97 -5.39 -6.93 -7.30
N ASN A 98 -6.12 -7.42 -8.31
CA ASN A 98 -6.46 -8.85 -8.41
C ASN A 98 -5.21 -9.73 -8.55
N PHE A 99 -4.18 -9.24 -9.25
CA PHE A 99 -2.92 -9.97 -9.37
C PHE A 99 -2.17 -10.04 -8.03
N ALA A 100 -2.17 -8.95 -7.25
CA ALA A 100 -1.60 -8.97 -5.91
C ALA A 100 -2.37 -9.92 -4.98
N GLU A 101 -3.70 -9.93 -5.05
CA GLU A 101 -4.57 -10.88 -4.34
C GLU A 101 -4.22 -12.33 -4.68
N ALA A 102 -4.23 -12.69 -5.96
CA ALA A 102 -3.91 -14.05 -6.41
C ALA A 102 -2.51 -14.50 -5.99
N LEU A 103 -1.50 -13.62 -6.06
CA LEU A 103 -0.15 -13.93 -5.61
C LEU A 103 -0.02 -14.12 -4.09
N LEU A 104 -0.90 -13.49 -3.31
CA LEU A 104 -0.96 -13.66 -1.86
C LEU A 104 -1.72 -14.94 -1.51
N GLU A 105 -2.81 -15.25 -2.20
CA GLU A 105 -3.59 -16.48 -2.02
C GLU A 105 -2.80 -17.75 -2.39
N ASP A 106 -2.11 -17.75 -3.53
CA ASP A 106 -1.28 -18.88 -4.00
C ASP A 106 -0.16 -19.23 -3.00
N ARG A 107 0.30 -18.24 -2.21
CA ARG A 107 1.30 -18.44 -1.15
C ARG A 107 0.71 -19.00 0.15
N THR A 108 -0.60 -18.93 0.34
CA THR A 108 -1.27 -19.50 1.52
C THR A 108 -1.64 -20.97 1.36
N VAL A 109 -1.58 -21.51 0.14
CA VAL A 109 -1.73 -22.96 -0.11
C VAL A 109 -0.37 -23.64 0.05
N PRO A 110 -0.16 -24.49 1.07
CA PRO A 110 1.07 -25.26 1.17
C PRO A 110 1.15 -26.22 -0.02
N LYS A 111 2.30 -26.29 -0.70
CA LYS A 111 2.63 -27.38 -1.64
C LYS A 111 2.56 -28.71 -0.90
N GLY A 112 1.40 -29.35 -0.92
CA GLY A 112 1.13 -30.56 -0.15
C GLY A 112 -0.28 -31.11 -0.32
N ARG A 113 -0.94 -30.85 -1.45
CA ARG A 113 -2.08 -31.67 -1.89
C ARG A 113 -1.69 -32.38 -3.18
N GLU A 114 -0.95 -33.47 -2.99
CA GLU A 114 -1.04 -34.59 -3.92
C GLU A 114 -2.47 -35.13 -3.82
N LEU A 115 -3.16 -35.17 -4.96
CA LEU A 115 -4.36 -35.98 -5.16
C LEU A 115 -3.94 -37.23 -5.92
#